data_AF-A0A9N9CXI5-F1
#
_entry.id   AF-A0A9N9CXI5-F1
#
_cell.length_a   1.000
_cell.length_b   1.000
_cell.length_c   1.000
_cell.angle_alpha   90.00
_cell.angle_beta   90.00
_cell.angle_gamma   90.00
#
_symmetry.space_group_name_H-M   'P 1'
#
loop_
_entity.id
_entity.type
_entity.pdbx_description
1 polymer ?
#
loop_
_entity_poly.entity_id
_entity_poly.type
_entity_poly.pdbx_seq_one_letter_code
_entity_poly.pdbx_strand_id
1 'polypeptide(L)'
;TSSRSIITTREPDKEPSTNIPDQPETNAMAQNIQDTTAEDTTAQNITSTLEALHLDPPINSPETVESLRAYEKRPGDAQKFLDHMGNNFRWPASMPDITRSHVFWALTDDSCNVLEGDQEYALNCIYFYDSLDKGMFDGHEKDWVLIYEQTVKKYESEEYTNQQLVDLDEEMPGALYLPLDPILREKYVNPYIPPARAVLARRNNYGEYLIKVRVKRVGAGDESSVILEYQFNEKYDNDKLYKTVIDTGAPETILAYNVRRILGTKGWLRRPGHATGYGSPARLFLARDPFAVPIGDNNSWTHWVQINTLRVWEATPGDQVDSSLIGDDVLKQLTYVHQQERGLMFLSSRHEPLLTIFLDNLSP
;
A
#
# COMPACT_ATOMS: atom_id res chain seq x y z
N THR A 1 -61.40 7.55 1.31
CA THR A 1 -61.28 8.97 1.69
C THR A 1 -59.92 9.47 1.21
N SER A 2 -59.94 10.56 0.45
CA SER A 2 -58.81 11.12 -0.29
C SER A 2 -57.74 11.74 0.62
N SER A 3 -56.47 11.61 0.26
CA SER A 3 -55.42 12.62 0.56
C SER A 3 -54.23 12.44 -0.40
N ARG A 4 -54.11 13.37 -1.35
CA ARG A 4 -52.95 13.62 -2.21
C ARG A 4 -51.97 14.54 -1.47
N SER A 5 -50.66 14.28 -1.58
CA SER A 5 -49.60 15.29 -1.38
C SER A 5 -48.42 14.90 -2.28
N ILE A 6 -48.26 15.53 -3.45
CA ILE A 6 -47.39 16.69 -3.77
C ILE A 6 -45.90 16.35 -3.53
N ILE A 7 -45.22 16.02 -4.63
CA ILE A 7 -43.76 15.97 -4.75
C ILE A 7 -43.30 17.32 -5.28
N THR A 8 -42.39 17.99 -4.58
CA THR A 8 -41.71 19.21 -5.06
C THR A 8 -40.25 18.89 -5.29
N THR A 9 -39.85 18.90 -6.56
CA THR A 9 -38.46 18.86 -7.03
C THR A 9 -37.82 20.24 -6.84
N ARG A 10 -36.59 20.29 -6.31
CA ARG A 10 -35.74 21.50 -6.29
C ARG A 10 -34.60 21.33 -7.29
N GLU A 11 -34.55 22.22 -8.28
CA GLU A 11 -33.39 22.50 -9.13
C GLU A 11 -32.36 23.38 -8.38
N PRO A 12 -31.08 23.38 -8.81
CA PRO A 12 -30.05 24.25 -8.23
C PRO A 12 -30.02 25.63 -8.90
N ASP A 13 -30.10 26.69 -8.08
CA ASP A 13 -30.04 28.09 -8.53
C ASP A 13 -28.60 28.51 -8.94
N LYS A 14 -28.53 29.23 -10.07
CA LYS A 14 -27.37 29.99 -10.57
C LYS A 14 -27.33 31.40 -9.97
N GLU A 15 -26.10 31.85 -9.71
CA GLU A 15 -25.50 33.18 -9.45
C GLU A 15 -26.33 34.48 -9.54
N PRO A 16 -25.81 35.58 -8.93
CA PRO A 16 -25.39 36.67 -9.83
C PRO A 16 -24.08 37.39 -9.50
N SER A 17 -23.40 37.74 -10.60
CA SER A 17 -22.36 38.74 -10.81
C SER A 17 -22.82 40.18 -10.54
N THR A 18 -21.90 41.07 -10.15
CA THR A 18 -22.04 42.53 -10.34
C THR A 18 -20.71 43.17 -10.78
N ASN A 19 -20.80 43.91 -11.89
CA ASN A 19 -19.77 44.72 -12.56
C ASN A 19 -19.56 46.12 -11.92
N ILE A 20 -18.27 46.53 -11.89
CA ILE A 20 -17.55 47.83 -12.11
C ILE A 20 -18.32 49.19 -12.15
N PRO A 21 -17.68 50.34 -11.80
CA PRO A 21 -16.98 51.14 -12.82
C PRO A 21 -15.67 51.89 -12.40
N ASP A 22 -14.77 51.99 -13.39
CA ASP A 22 -13.73 52.96 -13.80
C ASP A 22 -13.08 54.08 -12.90
N GLN A 23 -11.78 54.28 -13.24
CA GLN A 23 -10.70 55.26 -12.96
C GLN A 23 -11.06 56.79 -13.09
N PRO A 24 -10.17 57.83 -12.93
CA PRO A 24 -8.68 57.87 -13.05
C PRO A 24 -7.87 58.89 -12.18
N GLU A 25 -6.53 58.85 -12.37
CA GLU A 25 -5.60 59.99 -12.55
C GLU A 25 -4.30 60.04 -11.72
N THR A 26 -3.22 59.96 -12.50
CA THR A 26 -1.83 60.44 -12.40
C THR A 26 -1.54 61.67 -11.52
N ASN A 27 -0.36 61.68 -10.88
CA ASN A 27 0.57 62.80 -11.04
C ASN A 27 2.03 62.43 -10.72
N ALA A 28 2.91 63.01 -11.54
CA ALA A 28 4.36 62.84 -11.62
C ALA A 28 5.13 63.83 -10.74
N MET A 29 6.40 63.52 -10.44
CA MET A 29 7.59 64.41 -10.42
C MET A 29 8.77 63.59 -9.84
N ALA A 30 9.75 63.14 -10.62
CA ALA A 30 10.85 63.88 -11.25
C ALA A 30 12.10 64.04 -10.35
N GLN A 31 13.17 63.36 -10.79
CA GLN A 31 14.60 63.72 -10.73
C GLN A 31 15.35 63.66 -9.38
N ASN A 32 16.39 62.82 -9.30
CA ASN A 32 17.74 63.29 -9.59
C ASN A 32 18.73 62.13 -9.85
N ILE A 33 19.60 62.33 -10.85
CA ILE A 33 20.72 61.46 -11.22
C ILE A 33 21.94 61.87 -10.39
N GLN A 34 22.68 60.90 -9.86
CA GLN A 34 24.11 61.07 -9.66
C GLN A 34 24.82 59.72 -9.79
N ASP A 35 25.53 59.57 -10.91
CA ASP A 35 26.51 58.52 -11.15
C ASP A 35 27.63 58.59 -10.12
N THR A 36 27.87 57.48 -9.43
CA THR A 36 29.18 57.16 -8.85
C THR A 36 29.38 55.65 -8.89
N THR A 37 30.23 55.23 -9.82
CA THR A 37 31.09 54.03 -9.83
C THR A 37 30.95 53.11 -8.61
N ALA A 38 30.21 52.01 -8.75
CA ALA A 38 30.19 50.87 -7.83
C ALA A 38 29.81 49.57 -8.57
N GLU A 39 30.38 49.33 -9.75
CA GLU A 39 30.06 48.11 -10.53
C GLU A 39 31.03 46.94 -10.27
N ASP A 40 32.18 47.15 -9.62
CA ASP A 40 33.18 46.08 -9.47
C ASP A 40 33.09 45.29 -8.14
N THR A 41 32.50 45.88 -7.10
CA THR A 41 32.33 45.19 -5.79
C THR A 41 31.09 44.30 -5.77
N THR A 42 30.08 44.63 -6.56
CA THR A 42 28.80 43.92 -6.62
C THR A 42 28.93 42.62 -7.40
N ALA A 43 29.71 42.62 -8.49
CA ALA A 43 29.98 41.42 -9.28
C ALA A 43 30.81 40.38 -8.49
N GLN A 44 31.86 40.81 -7.77
CA GLN A 44 32.65 39.92 -6.92
C GLN A 44 31.84 39.35 -5.75
N ASN A 45 30.99 40.16 -5.10
CA ASN A 45 30.11 39.66 -4.04
C ASN A 45 29.05 38.70 -4.58
N ILE A 46 28.51 38.90 -5.79
CA ILE A 46 27.55 37.96 -6.40
C ILE A 46 28.26 36.65 -6.77
N THR A 47 29.48 36.68 -7.32
CA THR A 47 30.24 35.47 -7.63
C THR A 47 30.62 34.68 -6.37
N SER A 48 31.05 35.35 -5.30
CA SER A 48 31.35 34.68 -4.01
C SER A 48 30.08 34.15 -3.31
N THR A 49 28.92 34.77 -3.52
CA THR A 49 27.64 34.27 -2.99
C THR A 49 27.09 33.12 -3.83
N LEU A 50 27.38 33.06 -5.13
CA LEU A 50 26.99 31.96 -6.02
C LEU A 50 27.89 30.73 -5.86
N GLU A 51 29.18 30.92 -5.58
CA GLU A 51 30.10 29.83 -5.20
C GLU A 51 29.73 29.26 -3.81
N ALA A 52 29.21 30.07 -2.88
CA ALA A 52 28.70 29.60 -1.60
C ALA A 52 27.34 28.85 -1.70
N LEU A 53 26.66 28.92 -2.85
CA LEU A 53 25.45 28.16 -3.15
C LEU A 53 25.72 26.89 -3.97
N HIS A 54 26.98 26.62 -4.34
CA HIS A 54 27.42 25.24 -4.58
C HIS A 54 27.50 24.54 -3.22
N LEU A 55 26.33 24.24 -2.66
CA LEU A 55 26.21 23.05 -1.86
C LEU A 55 26.56 21.91 -2.80
N ASP A 56 27.77 21.39 -2.68
CA ASP A 56 28.03 20.00 -3.05
C ASP A 56 26.81 19.20 -2.59
N PRO A 57 26.22 18.34 -3.45
CA PRO A 57 25.10 17.51 -3.03
C PRO A 57 25.51 16.87 -1.71
N PRO A 58 24.65 16.92 -0.66
CA PRO A 58 25.06 16.54 0.68
C PRO A 58 25.76 15.20 0.58
N ILE A 59 27.05 15.17 0.93
CA ILE A 59 27.81 13.92 0.97
C ILE A 59 27.05 13.06 1.98
N ASN A 60 26.20 12.16 1.48
CA ASN A 60 25.34 11.32 2.31
C ASN A 60 26.26 10.61 3.29
N SER A 61 26.23 11.03 4.56
CA SER A 61 27.09 10.44 5.57
C SER A 61 26.73 8.96 5.72
N PRO A 62 27.67 8.08 6.10
CA PRO A 62 27.34 6.69 6.41
C PRO A 62 26.17 6.63 7.40
N GLU A 63 25.28 5.67 7.17
CA GLU A 63 24.19 5.40 8.10
C GLU A 63 24.75 4.98 9.46
N THR A 64 24.09 5.44 10.51
CA THR A 64 24.41 5.14 11.91
C THR A 64 23.30 4.31 12.50
N VAL A 65 23.54 3.70 13.66
CA VAL A 65 22.47 3.03 14.42
C VAL A 65 21.33 4.03 14.67
N GLU A 66 21.65 5.26 15.06
CA GLU A 66 20.70 6.33 15.34
C GLU A 66 19.81 6.68 14.13
N SER A 67 20.39 6.84 12.94
CA SER A 67 19.62 7.16 11.73
C SER A 67 18.74 6.00 11.27
N LEU A 68 19.19 4.76 11.47
CA LEU A 68 18.44 3.56 11.10
C LEU A 68 17.32 3.19 12.08
N ARG A 69 17.30 3.73 13.31
CA ARG A 69 16.22 3.49 14.28
C ARG A 69 14.83 3.86 13.75
N ALA A 70 14.75 4.75 12.77
CA ALA A 70 13.50 5.12 12.12
C ALA A 70 12.78 3.92 11.46
N TYR A 71 13.53 2.89 11.03
CA TYR A 71 13.00 1.67 10.40
C TYR A 71 12.84 0.50 11.38
N GLU A 72 13.34 0.65 12.61
CA GLU A 72 13.44 -0.40 13.60
C GLU A 72 12.06 -0.80 14.12
N LYS A 73 11.76 -2.11 14.08
CA LYS A 73 10.53 -2.68 14.65
C LYS A 73 10.82 -3.39 15.98
N ARG A 74 12.02 -3.95 16.13
CA ARG A 74 12.49 -4.58 17.36
C ARG A 74 13.83 -3.97 17.78
N PRO A 75 14.05 -3.76 19.09
CA PRO A 75 15.34 -3.29 19.59
C PRO A 75 16.50 -4.17 19.10
N GLY A 76 17.52 -3.55 18.53
CA GLY A 76 18.71 -4.18 17.96
C GLY A 76 18.68 -4.34 16.43
N ASP A 77 17.55 -4.16 15.74
CA ASP A 77 17.50 -4.40 14.28
C ASP A 77 18.46 -3.46 13.52
N ALA A 78 18.60 -2.21 13.97
CA ALA A 78 19.51 -1.25 13.35
C ALA A 78 20.98 -1.69 13.39
N GLN A 79 21.41 -2.29 14.51
CA GLN A 79 22.77 -2.84 14.62
C GLN A 79 22.94 -4.05 13.70
N LYS A 80 21.97 -4.97 13.68
CA LYS A 80 22.01 -6.14 12.79
C LYS A 80 22.10 -5.75 11.32
N PHE A 81 21.37 -4.72 10.92
CA PHE A 81 21.44 -4.20 9.56
C PHE A 81 22.86 -3.75 9.19
N LEU A 82 23.51 -2.98 10.07
CA LEU A 82 24.89 -2.54 9.86
C LEU A 82 25.90 -3.69 9.94
N ASP A 83 25.66 -4.70 10.77
CA ASP A 83 26.49 -5.91 10.81
C ASP A 83 26.41 -6.68 9.48
N HIS A 84 25.25 -6.63 8.80
CA HIS A 84 25.04 -7.25 7.48
C HIS A 84 25.63 -6.40 6.33
N MET A 85 25.36 -5.08 6.33
CA MET A 85 25.72 -4.18 5.22
C MET A 85 27.10 -3.53 5.36
N GLY A 86 27.67 -3.55 6.56
CA GLY A 86 28.89 -2.86 6.94
C GLY A 86 28.67 -1.43 7.44
N ASN A 87 29.52 -1.00 8.37
CA ASN A 87 29.45 0.32 9.03
C ASN A 87 29.64 1.54 8.11
N ASN A 88 30.03 1.33 6.85
CA ASN A 88 30.20 2.40 5.86
C ASN A 88 29.00 2.50 4.90
N PHE A 89 27.94 1.74 5.15
CA PHE A 89 26.75 1.71 4.32
C PHE A 89 26.12 3.09 4.17
N ARG A 90 25.61 3.37 2.96
CA ARG A 90 24.88 4.58 2.61
C ARG A 90 23.71 4.16 1.75
N TRP A 91 22.51 4.69 2.04
CA TRP A 91 21.40 4.49 1.12
C TRP A 91 21.68 5.18 -0.22
N PRO A 92 21.33 4.54 -1.35
CA PRO A 92 21.28 5.25 -2.62
C PRO A 92 20.35 6.46 -2.52
N ALA A 93 20.77 7.59 -3.09
CA ALA A 93 20.08 8.87 -3.03
C ALA A 93 18.69 8.78 -3.69
N SER A 94 18.58 8.08 -4.81
CA SER A 94 17.30 7.88 -5.52
C SER A 94 16.37 6.84 -4.91
N MET A 95 16.81 6.08 -3.89
CA MET A 95 15.98 5.05 -3.27
C MET A 95 14.88 5.66 -2.38
N PRO A 96 13.59 5.43 -2.67
CA PRO A 96 12.48 5.92 -1.85
C PRO A 96 12.47 5.33 -0.44
N ASP A 97 11.95 6.10 0.53
CA ASP A 97 11.89 5.70 1.95
C ASP A 97 11.13 4.38 2.17
N ILE A 98 10.03 4.15 1.45
CA ILE A 98 9.28 2.88 1.50
C ILE A 98 10.16 1.69 1.10
N THR A 99 11.01 1.87 0.09
CA THR A 99 11.93 0.83 -0.37
C THR A 99 13.04 0.63 0.65
N ARG A 100 13.61 1.69 1.22
CA ARG A 100 14.61 1.62 2.29
C ARG A 100 14.07 0.84 3.50
N SER A 101 12.86 1.18 3.94
CA SER A 101 12.16 0.50 5.02
C SER A 101 11.92 -0.99 4.72
N HIS A 102 11.57 -1.34 3.48
CA HIS A 102 11.38 -2.73 3.08
C HIS A 102 12.71 -3.50 3.06
N VAL A 103 13.75 -2.93 2.45
CA VAL A 103 15.10 -3.50 2.40
C VAL A 103 15.65 -3.72 3.80
N PHE A 104 15.53 -2.71 4.67
CA PHE A 104 15.93 -2.80 6.07
C PHE A 104 15.28 -4.01 6.73
N TRP A 105 13.95 -4.11 6.65
CA TRP A 105 13.20 -5.19 7.28
C TRP A 105 13.55 -6.57 6.72
N ALA A 106 13.68 -6.71 5.40
CA ALA A 106 14.04 -7.98 4.76
C ALA A 106 15.42 -8.48 5.21
N LEU A 107 16.35 -7.58 5.53
CA LEU A 107 17.71 -7.94 5.95
C LEU A 107 17.88 -8.09 7.47
N THR A 108 16.94 -7.63 8.29
CA THR A 108 17.03 -7.69 9.76
C THR A 108 16.04 -8.62 10.43
N ASP A 109 14.97 -9.03 9.74
CA ASP A 109 13.95 -9.85 10.38
C ASP A 109 14.39 -11.31 10.53
N ASP A 110 14.99 -11.61 11.68
CA ASP A 110 15.41 -12.95 12.10
C ASP A 110 14.23 -13.90 12.39
N SER A 111 12.98 -13.43 12.30
CA SER A 111 11.84 -14.33 12.45
C SER A 111 11.74 -15.25 11.23
N CYS A 112 11.08 -16.39 11.38
CA CYS A 112 10.86 -17.39 10.32
C CYS A 112 9.99 -16.86 9.13
N ASN A 113 9.96 -15.55 8.91
CA ASN A 113 9.05 -14.78 8.07
C ASN A 113 9.71 -14.23 6.80
N VAL A 114 11.05 -14.17 6.75
CA VAL A 114 11.78 -13.76 5.55
C VAL A 114 12.12 -15.00 4.75
N LEU A 115 11.52 -15.08 3.56
CA LEU A 115 11.86 -16.13 2.59
C LEU A 115 13.14 -15.72 1.86
N GLU A 116 13.99 -16.66 1.46
CA GLU A 116 15.30 -16.39 0.81
C GLU A 116 15.20 -15.37 -0.34
N GLY A 117 14.14 -15.46 -1.16
CA GLY A 117 13.89 -14.50 -2.22
C GLY A 117 13.53 -13.07 -1.76
N ASP A 118 13.07 -12.85 -0.52
CA ASP A 118 12.83 -11.51 0.02
C ASP A 118 14.17 -10.81 0.36
N GLN A 119 15.19 -11.55 0.82
CA GLN A 119 16.55 -11.00 1.04
C GLN A 119 17.24 -10.68 -0.29
N GLU A 120 17.18 -11.62 -1.24
CA GLU A 120 17.76 -11.43 -2.57
C GLU A 120 17.11 -10.22 -3.28
N TYR A 121 15.79 -10.07 -3.18
CA TYR A 121 15.08 -8.88 -3.68
C TYR A 121 15.56 -7.58 -3.04
N ALA A 122 15.83 -7.58 -1.73
CA ALA A 122 16.33 -6.42 -1.01
C ALA A 122 17.72 -5.99 -1.48
N LEU A 123 18.62 -6.95 -1.68
CA LEU A 123 19.96 -6.70 -2.23
C LEU A 123 19.88 -6.19 -3.69
N ASN A 124 19.00 -6.77 -4.51
CA ASN A 124 18.75 -6.31 -5.88
C ASN A 124 18.19 -4.89 -5.92
N CYS A 125 17.36 -4.49 -4.96
CA CYS A 125 16.91 -3.10 -4.82
C CYS A 125 18.07 -2.15 -4.53
N ILE A 126 18.97 -2.50 -3.60
CA ILE A 126 20.16 -1.68 -3.31
C ILE A 126 21.01 -1.50 -4.57
N TYR A 127 21.30 -2.60 -5.27
CA TYR A 127 22.07 -2.56 -6.51
C TYR A 127 21.41 -1.71 -7.59
N PHE A 128 20.10 -1.83 -7.79
CA PHE A 128 19.36 -1.04 -8.78
C PHE A 128 19.49 0.46 -8.55
N TYR A 129 19.20 0.95 -7.35
CA TYR A 129 19.24 2.39 -7.08
C TYR A 129 20.67 2.94 -7.03
N ASP A 130 21.64 2.17 -6.53
CA ASP A 130 23.05 2.55 -6.61
C ASP A 130 23.54 2.64 -8.07
N SER A 131 23.11 1.71 -8.91
CA SER A 131 23.39 1.74 -10.35
C SER A 131 22.72 2.92 -11.05
N LEU A 132 21.49 3.25 -10.64
CA LEU A 132 20.73 4.40 -11.15
C LEU A 132 21.43 5.72 -10.79
N ASP A 133 21.87 5.88 -9.55
CA ASP A 133 22.58 7.09 -9.09
C ASP A 133 23.93 7.29 -9.80
N LYS A 134 24.54 6.20 -10.28
CA LYS A 134 25.82 6.20 -11.01
C LYS A 134 25.67 6.36 -12.52
N GLY A 135 24.45 6.49 -13.06
CA GLY A 135 24.21 6.62 -14.50
C GLY A 135 24.47 5.33 -15.30
N MET A 136 24.39 4.15 -14.67
CA MET A 136 24.65 2.88 -15.38
C MET A 136 23.59 2.53 -16.43
N PHE A 137 22.44 3.21 -16.40
CA PHE A 137 21.29 2.96 -17.27
C PHE A 137 21.10 4.02 -18.36
N ASP A 138 22.10 4.90 -18.56
CA ASP A 138 22.05 5.94 -19.59
C ASP A 138 21.86 5.31 -20.98
N GLY A 139 20.89 5.82 -21.74
CA GLY A 139 20.46 5.26 -23.04
C GLY A 139 19.38 4.17 -22.97
N HIS A 140 18.95 3.77 -21.78
CA HIS A 140 17.89 2.79 -21.54
C HIS A 140 16.68 3.39 -20.80
N GLU A 141 16.47 4.70 -20.90
CA GLU A 141 15.53 5.45 -20.04
C GLU A 141 14.07 5.00 -20.17
N LYS A 142 13.73 4.34 -21.28
CA LYS A 142 12.38 3.82 -21.56
C LYS A 142 12.24 2.32 -21.33
N ASP A 143 13.34 1.64 -21.01
CA ASP A 143 13.36 0.20 -20.86
C ASP A 143 12.96 -0.21 -19.44
N TRP A 144 12.66 -1.49 -19.31
CA TRP A 144 12.60 -2.24 -18.08
C TRP A 144 13.91 -2.96 -17.87
N VAL A 145 14.34 -3.05 -16.62
CA VAL A 145 15.57 -3.76 -16.27
C VAL A 145 15.25 -4.93 -15.35
N LEU A 146 15.84 -6.07 -15.68
CA LEU A 146 15.85 -7.28 -14.85
C LEU A 146 17.19 -7.37 -14.13
N ILE A 147 17.16 -7.39 -12.80
CA ILE A 147 18.32 -7.55 -11.92
C ILE A 147 18.14 -8.79 -11.06
N TYR A 148 19.18 -9.60 -10.98
CA TYR A 148 19.25 -10.77 -10.12
C TYR A 148 20.70 -11.03 -9.71
N GLU A 149 20.95 -11.46 -8.47
CA GLU A 149 22.28 -11.61 -7.87
C GLU A 149 23.12 -10.35 -8.04
N GLN A 150 22.46 -9.19 -7.88
CA GLN A 150 23.06 -7.85 -7.98
C GLN A 150 23.79 -7.64 -9.31
N THR A 151 23.22 -8.18 -10.40
CA THR A 151 23.71 -7.98 -11.77
C THR A 151 22.55 -7.71 -12.71
N VAL A 152 22.77 -6.85 -13.72
CA VAL A 152 21.80 -6.65 -14.80
C VAL A 152 21.78 -7.90 -15.66
N LYS A 153 20.65 -8.61 -15.69
CA LYS A 153 20.46 -9.80 -16.54
C LYS A 153 19.94 -9.43 -17.91
N LYS A 154 19.03 -8.44 -18.00
CA LYS A 154 18.38 -8.06 -19.27
C LYS A 154 17.77 -6.65 -19.23
N TYR A 155 17.69 -6.03 -20.40
CA TYR A 155 16.81 -4.90 -20.69
C TYR A 155 15.67 -5.34 -21.60
N GLU A 156 14.47 -4.83 -21.35
CA GLU A 156 13.26 -5.15 -22.10
C GLU A 156 12.50 -3.88 -22.41
N SER A 157 11.83 -3.81 -23.55
CA SER A 157 11.02 -2.63 -23.91
C SER A 157 9.62 -2.63 -23.30
N GLU A 158 9.18 -3.75 -22.72
CA GLU A 158 7.79 -3.97 -22.31
C GLU A 158 7.69 -4.57 -20.91
N GLU A 159 6.56 -4.33 -20.24
CA GLU A 159 6.25 -4.95 -18.96
C GLU A 159 6.02 -6.46 -19.12
N TYR A 160 6.48 -7.25 -18.15
CA TYR A 160 6.17 -8.67 -18.07
C TYR A 160 4.71 -8.88 -17.70
N THR A 161 4.06 -9.79 -18.42
CA THR A 161 2.73 -10.30 -18.04
C THR A 161 2.79 -11.00 -16.67
N ASN A 162 1.63 -11.15 -16.02
CA ASN A 162 1.55 -11.88 -14.75
C ASN A 162 2.13 -13.29 -14.84
N GLN A 163 1.93 -14.00 -15.96
CA GLN A 163 2.51 -15.33 -16.14
C GLN A 163 4.04 -15.28 -16.22
N GLN A 164 4.61 -14.33 -16.97
CA GLN A 164 6.06 -14.15 -17.02
C GLN A 164 6.64 -13.80 -15.64
N LEU A 165 5.92 -13.01 -14.83
CA LEU A 165 6.32 -12.72 -13.45
C LEU A 165 6.21 -13.93 -12.52
N VAL A 166 5.30 -14.87 -12.79
CA VAL A 166 5.23 -16.15 -12.07
C VAL A 166 6.44 -17.00 -12.44
N ASP A 167 6.69 -17.18 -13.74
CA ASP A 167 7.80 -17.98 -14.24
C ASP A 167 9.15 -17.42 -13.75
N LEU A 168 9.27 -16.09 -13.71
CA LEU A 168 10.44 -15.40 -13.18
C LEU A 168 10.66 -15.67 -11.68
N ASP A 169 9.61 -15.66 -10.85
CA ASP A 169 9.73 -15.93 -9.41
C ASP A 169 10.08 -17.40 -9.11
N GLU A 170 9.75 -18.31 -10.03
CA GLU A 170 10.15 -19.72 -9.96
C GLU A 170 11.61 -19.95 -10.43
N GLU A 171 12.06 -19.25 -11.48
CA GLU A 171 13.41 -19.38 -12.03
C GLU A 171 14.47 -18.58 -11.26
N MET A 172 14.14 -17.35 -10.87
CA MET A 172 15.04 -16.39 -10.22
C MET A 172 14.35 -15.77 -8.99
N PRO A 173 14.21 -16.53 -7.89
CA PRO A 173 13.50 -16.08 -6.69
C PRO A 173 14.13 -14.81 -6.11
N GLY A 174 13.38 -13.71 -6.09
CA GLY A 174 13.89 -12.42 -5.62
C GLY A 174 14.48 -11.52 -6.72
N ALA A 175 14.33 -11.88 -7.99
CA ALA A 175 14.66 -10.99 -9.09
C ALA A 175 13.84 -9.68 -9.01
N LEU A 176 14.50 -8.58 -9.35
CA LEU A 176 13.90 -7.27 -9.47
C LEU A 176 13.63 -6.97 -10.94
N TYR A 177 12.37 -6.68 -11.27
CA TYR A 177 11.97 -6.19 -12.59
C TYR A 177 11.26 -4.85 -12.45
N LEU A 178 11.88 -3.77 -12.94
CA LEU A 178 11.34 -2.41 -12.82
C LEU A 178 11.59 -1.57 -14.07
N PRO A 179 10.72 -0.59 -14.32
CA PRO A 179 10.94 0.40 -15.37
C PRO A 179 12.02 1.40 -14.96
N LEU A 180 12.84 1.82 -15.93
CA LEU A 180 13.83 2.88 -15.78
C LEU A 180 13.22 4.27 -15.93
N ASP A 181 12.08 4.38 -16.61
CA ASP A 181 11.31 5.62 -16.67
C ASP A 181 10.87 6.03 -15.25
N PRO A 182 11.20 7.25 -14.78
CA PRO A 182 10.94 7.65 -13.40
C PRO A 182 9.46 7.80 -13.07
N ILE A 183 8.62 8.22 -14.03
CA ILE A 183 7.18 8.42 -13.80
C ILE A 183 6.48 7.07 -13.68
N LEU A 184 6.81 6.15 -14.60
CA LEU A 184 6.32 4.80 -14.56
C LEU A 184 6.80 4.13 -13.28
N ARG A 185 8.10 4.20 -12.96
CA ARG A 185 8.67 3.64 -11.73
C ARG A 185 7.94 4.11 -10.49
N GLU A 186 7.67 5.42 -10.35
CA GLU A 186 6.94 5.96 -9.19
C GLU A 186 5.58 5.28 -9.02
N LYS A 187 4.82 5.09 -10.10
CA LYS A 187 3.53 4.38 -10.07
C LYS A 187 3.66 2.92 -9.59
N TYR A 188 4.77 2.24 -9.89
CA TYR A 188 5.02 0.87 -9.44
C TYR A 188 5.59 0.77 -8.03
N VAL A 189 6.39 1.75 -7.59
CA VAL A 189 6.99 1.74 -6.24
C VAL A 189 6.03 2.27 -5.18
N ASN A 190 5.06 3.10 -5.59
CA ASN A 190 4.14 3.76 -4.70
C ASN A 190 2.68 3.61 -5.21
N PRO A 191 2.12 2.39 -5.21
CA PRO A 191 0.77 2.17 -5.68
C PRO A 191 -0.23 2.89 -4.76
N TYR A 192 -1.25 3.53 -5.36
CA TYR A 192 -2.35 4.10 -4.60
C TYR A 192 -3.12 2.98 -3.87
N ILE A 193 -3.23 3.11 -2.55
CA ILE A 193 -3.93 2.18 -1.68
C ILE A 193 -5.15 2.90 -1.09
N PRO A 194 -6.39 2.47 -1.41
CA PRO A 194 -7.58 3.02 -0.79
C PRO A 194 -7.55 2.80 0.73
N PRO A 195 -8.19 3.69 1.51
CA PRO A 195 -8.26 3.57 2.95
C PRO A 195 -8.79 2.20 3.37
N ALA A 196 -8.11 1.57 4.34
CA ALA A 196 -8.54 0.28 4.87
C ALA A 196 -9.93 0.33 5.51
N ARG A 197 -10.34 1.51 5.99
CA ARG A 197 -11.70 1.79 6.50
C ARG A 197 -12.12 3.20 6.06
N ALA A 198 -13.18 3.29 5.26
CA ALA A 198 -13.70 4.54 4.72
C ALA A 198 -14.58 5.33 5.73
N VAL A 199 -15.13 4.67 6.76
CA VAL A 199 -15.97 5.30 7.80
C VAL A 199 -15.66 4.73 9.17
N LEU A 200 -15.31 5.60 10.14
CA LEU A 200 -15.26 5.22 11.55
C LEU A 200 -16.70 5.04 12.06
N ALA A 201 -17.19 3.80 12.13
CA ALA A 201 -18.42 3.51 12.85
C ALA A 201 -18.24 3.95 14.31
N ARG A 202 -18.92 5.04 14.73
CA ARG A 202 -18.96 5.44 16.14
C ARG A 202 -19.65 4.31 16.92
N ARG A 203 -18.92 3.76 17.90
CA ARG A 203 -19.41 2.74 18.84
C ARG A 203 -20.73 3.17 19.45
N ASN A 204 -21.80 2.50 19.04
CA ASN A 204 -23.03 2.46 19.81
C ASN A 204 -23.21 0.99 20.23
N ASN A 205 -22.71 0.63 21.41
CA ASN A 205 -23.03 -0.54 22.27
C ASN A 205 -23.35 -1.94 21.68
N TYR A 206 -23.20 -2.18 20.38
CA TYR A 206 -23.38 -3.46 19.70
C TYR A 206 -22.04 -3.79 19.03
N GLY A 207 -21.38 -4.84 19.51
CA GLY A 207 -19.98 -5.17 19.17
C GLY A 207 -19.69 -5.39 17.66
N GLU A 208 -18.43 -5.62 17.35
CA GLU A 208 -17.97 -5.94 15.98
C GLU A 208 -18.53 -7.29 15.52
N TYR A 209 -18.90 -7.41 14.24
CA TYR A 209 -19.33 -8.68 13.65
C TYR A 209 -18.11 -9.55 13.38
N LEU A 210 -17.82 -10.47 14.31
CA LEU A 210 -16.73 -11.43 14.17
C LEU A 210 -17.12 -12.55 13.21
N ILE A 211 -16.17 -12.99 12.39
CA ILE A 211 -16.37 -14.10 11.44
C ILE A 211 -15.10 -14.93 11.32
N LYS A 212 -15.20 -16.21 10.94
CA LYS A 212 -14.03 -16.95 10.46
C LYS A 212 -13.88 -16.77 8.96
N VAL A 213 -12.64 -16.76 8.50
CA VAL A 213 -12.33 -16.72 7.07
C VAL A 213 -11.37 -17.84 6.71
N ARG A 214 -11.56 -18.43 5.53
CA ARG A 214 -10.53 -19.26 4.91
C ARG A 214 -9.93 -18.54 3.72
N VAL A 215 -8.71 -18.88 3.38
CA VAL A 215 -8.07 -18.33 2.19
C VAL A 215 -7.17 -19.37 1.56
N LYS A 216 -7.26 -19.50 0.24
CA LYS A 216 -6.37 -20.34 -0.55
C LYS A 216 -6.09 -19.69 -1.90
N ARG A 217 -5.02 -20.14 -2.56
CA ARG A 217 -4.80 -19.83 -3.98
C ARG A 217 -5.90 -20.46 -4.83
N VAL A 218 -6.33 -19.75 -5.87
CA VAL A 218 -7.23 -20.34 -6.88
C VAL A 218 -6.56 -21.56 -7.51
N GLY A 219 -7.35 -22.62 -7.73
CA GLY A 219 -6.87 -23.90 -8.25
C GLY A 219 -6.27 -24.84 -7.20
N ALA A 220 -5.98 -24.38 -5.99
CA ALA A 220 -5.55 -25.24 -4.89
C ALA A 220 -6.73 -25.99 -4.25
N GLY A 221 -6.46 -27.18 -3.69
CA GLY A 221 -7.40 -27.94 -2.89
C GLY A 221 -7.78 -27.22 -1.59
N ASP A 222 -8.93 -27.58 -1.01
CA ASP A 222 -9.46 -26.96 0.21
C ASP A 222 -8.55 -27.22 1.43
N GLU A 223 -7.83 -28.33 1.44
CA GLU A 223 -6.84 -28.71 2.44
C GLU A 223 -5.61 -27.78 2.49
N SER A 224 -5.36 -27.04 1.41
CA SER A 224 -4.29 -26.04 1.35
C SER A 224 -4.72 -24.67 1.88
N SER A 225 -5.94 -24.55 2.42
CA SER A 225 -6.45 -23.28 2.93
C SER A 225 -5.92 -22.94 4.32
N VAL A 226 -5.72 -21.65 4.56
CA VAL A 226 -5.43 -21.08 5.87
C VAL A 226 -6.73 -20.61 6.49
N ILE A 227 -6.93 -20.91 7.77
CA ILE A 227 -8.10 -20.47 8.52
C ILE A 227 -7.68 -19.38 9.49
N LEU A 228 -8.39 -18.25 9.47
CA LEU A 228 -8.34 -17.24 10.52
C LEU A 228 -9.58 -17.40 11.38
N GLU A 229 -9.32 -17.57 12.67
CA GLU A 229 -10.33 -17.66 13.71
C GLU A 229 -11.00 -16.30 13.94
N TYR A 230 -12.13 -16.30 14.64
CA TYR A 230 -12.80 -15.07 15.07
C TYR A 230 -11.84 -14.13 15.81
N GLN A 231 -11.03 -14.74 16.68
CA GLN A 231 -9.98 -14.12 17.44
C GLN A 231 -8.80 -15.09 17.53
N PHE A 232 -7.58 -14.60 17.41
CA PHE A 232 -6.37 -15.41 17.52
C PHE A 232 -5.19 -14.54 17.96
N ASN A 233 -4.20 -15.15 18.63
CA ASN A 233 -2.95 -14.47 18.96
C ASN A 233 -1.94 -14.68 17.82
N GLU A 234 -1.41 -13.57 17.29
CA GLU A 234 -0.33 -13.58 16.33
C GLU A 234 1.01 -13.72 17.07
N LYS A 235 1.53 -14.94 17.09
CA LYS A 235 2.73 -15.30 17.86
C LYS A 235 3.96 -14.46 17.51
N TYR A 236 4.09 -14.06 16.25
CA TYR A 236 5.27 -13.32 15.77
C TYR A 236 5.12 -11.80 15.85
N ASP A 237 3.95 -11.32 16.25
CA ASP A 237 3.63 -9.92 16.57
C ASP A 237 3.43 -9.78 18.08
N ASN A 238 4.38 -10.28 18.88
CA ASN A 238 4.35 -10.24 20.35
C ASN A 238 3.07 -10.83 20.98
N ASP A 239 2.59 -11.96 20.43
CA ASP A 239 1.33 -12.60 20.85
C ASP A 239 0.11 -11.66 20.81
N LYS A 240 0.13 -10.66 19.93
CA LYS A 240 -0.96 -9.69 19.79
C LYS A 240 -2.27 -10.38 19.44
N LEU A 241 -3.34 -10.00 20.14
CA LEU A 241 -4.68 -10.47 19.85
C LEU A 241 -5.23 -9.79 18.60
N TYR A 242 -5.49 -10.56 17.56
CA TYR A 242 -6.19 -10.13 16.35
C TYR A 242 -7.64 -10.59 16.38
N LYS A 243 -8.52 -9.79 15.77
CA LYS A 243 -9.91 -10.14 15.46
C LYS A 243 -10.09 -10.28 13.95
N THR A 244 -11.05 -11.09 13.53
CA THR A 244 -11.50 -11.13 12.13
C THR A 244 -12.90 -10.52 12.07
N VAL A 245 -13.02 -9.35 11.45
CA VAL A 245 -14.26 -8.55 11.46
C VAL A 245 -14.84 -8.39 10.06
N ILE A 246 -16.17 -8.43 9.97
CA ILE A 246 -16.88 -7.95 8.78
C ILE A 246 -16.88 -6.43 8.80
N ASP A 247 -16.36 -5.80 7.76
CA ASP A 247 -16.23 -4.36 7.66
C ASP A 247 -16.73 -3.87 6.29
N THR A 248 -18.02 -3.51 6.21
CA THR A 248 -18.61 -2.92 5.00
C THR A 248 -18.01 -1.56 4.65
N GLY A 249 -17.25 -0.94 5.56
CA GLY A 249 -16.48 0.28 5.30
C GLY A 249 -15.10 0.01 4.71
N ALA A 250 -14.64 -1.24 4.66
CA ALA A 250 -13.40 -1.64 4.00
C ALA A 250 -13.70 -2.00 2.53
N PRO A 251 -13.13 -1.29 1.53
CA PRO A 251 -13.38 -1.60 0.13
C PRO A 251 -12.76 -2.95 -0.29
N GLU A 252 -11.69 -3.36 0.39
CA GLU A 252 -10.92 -4.57 0.08
C GLU A 252 -10.65 -5.37 1.35
N THR A 253 -10.55 -6.69 1.20
CA THR A 253 -10.25 -7.60 2.30
C THR A 253 -8.77 -7.54 2.67
N ILE A 254 -8.49 -7.29 3.94
CA ILE A 254 -7.12 -7.18 4.49
C ILE A 254 -6.97 -8.17 5.64
N LEU A 255 -6.10 -9.17 5.51
CA LEU A 255 -5.91 -10.20 6.52
C LEU A 255 -4.59 -10.04 7.28
N ALA A 256 -4.45 -10.71 8.42
CA ALA A 256 -3.18 -10.76 9.14
C ALA A 256 -2.05 -11.40 8.30
N TYR A 257 -0.81 -10.97 8.53
CA TYR A 257 0.37 -11.45 7.81
C TYR A 257 0.54 -12.98 7.81
N ASN A 258 0.00 -13.65 8.84
CA ASN A 258 0.00 -15.11 8.95
C ASN A 258 -0.49 -15.83 7.68
N VAL A 259 -1.41 -15.22 6.93
CA VAL A 259 -1.88 -15.77 5.65
C VAL A 259 -0.73 -15.93 4.66
N ARG A 260 0.03 -14.85 4.41
CA ARG A 260 1.18 -14.87 3.51
C ARG A 260 2.28 -15.77 4.06
N ARG A 261 2.47 -15.81 5.38
CA ARG A 261 3.44 -16.71 6.02
C ARG A 261 3.16 -18.19 5.72
N ILE A 262 1.90 -18.62 5.86
CA ILE A 262 1.54 -20.04 5.67
C ILE A 262 1.43 -20.38 4.18
N LEU A 263 0.86 -19.49 3.36
CA LEU A 263 0.73 -19.73 1.92
C LEU A 263 2.05 -19.54 1.16
N GLY A 264 3.02 -18.82 1.72
CA GLY A 264 4.28 -18.43 1.06
C GLY A 264 4.13 -17.20 0.17
N THR A 265 5.23 -16.78 -0.48
CA THR A 265 5.30 -15.60 -1.35
C THR A 265 4.59 -15.75 -2.70
N LYS A 266 4.36 -16.99 -3.15
CA LYS A 266 3.74 -17.23 -4.46
C LYS A 266 2.34 -16.61 -4.53
N GLY A 267 2.16 -15.69 -5.48
CA GLY A 267 0.92 -14.95 -5.73
C GLY A 267 0.85 -13.59 -5.05
N TRP A 268 1.90 -13.15 -4.36
CA TRP A 268 2.01 -11.83 -3.75
C TRP A 268 3.01 -10.97 -4.53
N LEU A 269 2.78 -9.67 -4.55
CA LEU A 269 3.84 -8.73 -4.90
C LEU A 269 4.92 -8.76 -3.81
N ARG A 270 6.20 -8.75 -4.22
CA ARG A 270 7.35 -8.69 -3.30
C ARG A 270 7.39 -7.36 -2.54
N ARG A 271 7.07 -6.28 -3.24
CA ARG A 271 7.03 -4.92 -2.67
C ARG A 271 5.72 -4.68 -1.91
N PRO A 272 5.78 -4.17 -0.68
CA PRO A 272 4.59 -3.72 0.04
C PRO A 272 4.21 -2.28 -0.34
N GLY A 273 2.96 -1.89 -0.11
CA GLY A 273 2.52 -0.49 -0.18
C GLY A 273 2.10 0.06 1.19
N HIS A 274 1.90 1.38 1.28
CA HIS A 274 1.46 2.02 2.53
C HIS A 274 -0.04 1.93 2.77
N ALA A 275 -0.41 1.51 3.97
CA ALA A 275 -1.79 1.63 4.41
C ALA A 275 -2.17 3.10 4.63
N THR A 276 -3.38 3.46 4.17
CA THR A 276 -4.01 4.74 4.44
C THR A 276 -5.20 4.56 5.36
N GLY A 277 -5.47 5.55 6.21
CA GLY A 277 -6.52 5.46 7.22
C GLY A 277 -6.21 4.44 8.31
N TYR A 278 -7.12 3.50 8.57
CA TYR A 278 -6.89 2.43 9.53
C TYR A 278 -5.63 1.64 9.18
N GLY A 279 -4.74 1.50 10.15
CA GLY A 279 -3.47 0.82 9.98
C GLY A 279 -2.30 1.70 9.59
N SER A 280 -2.50 2.93 9.10
CA SER A 280 -1.38 3.84 8.84
C SER A 280 -0.53 4.06 10.11
N PRO A 281 0.81 4.02 10.06
CA PRO A 281 1.68 3.97 8.87
C PRO A 281 2.08 2.54 8.42
N ALA A 282 1.38 1.50 8.86
CA ALA A 282 1.69 0.12 8.53
C ALA A 282 1.72 -0.14 7.02
N ARG A 283 2.40 -1.22 6.66
CA ARG A 283 2.54 -1.68 5.28
C ARG A 283 1.59 -2.83 4.96
N LEU A 284 1.30 -2.99 3.67
CA LEU A 284 0.43 -4.02 3.12
C LEU A 284 1.16 -4.79 2.01
N PHE A 285 1.14 -6.11 2.06
CA PHE A 285 1.47 -6.93 0.89
C PHE A 285 0.21 -7.16 0.06
N LEU A 286 0.34 -6.92 -1.25
CA LEU A 286 -0.77 -6.98 -2.19
C LEU A 286 -0.73 -8.31 -2.95
N ALA A 287 -1.89 -8.90 -3.16
CA ALA A 287 -2.02 -10.03 -4.06
C ALA A 287 -1.73 -9.60 -5.50
N ARG A 288 -0.90 -10.39 -6.19
CA ARG A 288 -0.73 -10.34 -7.65
C ARG A 288 -1.72 -11.29 -8.32
N ASP A 289 -1.86 -12.48 -7.74
CA ASP A 289 -2.67 -13.56 -8.28
C ASP A 289 -4.01 -13.62 -7.52
N PRO A 290 -5.08 -14.17 -8.13
CA PRO A 290 -6.36 -14.30 -7.46
C PRO A 290 -6.32 -15.30 -6.30
N PHE A 291 -7.05 -14.97 -5.22
CA PHE A 291 -7.27 -15.85 -4.07
C PHE A 291 -8.75 -16.17 -3.92
N ALA A 292 -9.04 -17.34 -3.37
CA ALA A 292 -10.39 -17.79 -3.05
C ALA A 292 -10.65 -17.67 -1.54
N VAL A 293 -11.77 -17.05 -1.17
CA VAL A 293 -12.12 -16.66 0.19
C VAL A 293 -13.59 -17.04 0.49
N PRO A 294 -13.85 -17.92 1.46
CA PRO A 294 -15.16 -18.11 2.06
C PRO A 294 -15.15 -17.60 3.51
N ILE A 295 -16.33 -17.19 3.96
CA ILE A 295 -16.54 -16.77 5.35
C ILE A 295 -17.57 -17.66 6.03
N GLY A 296 -17.49 -17.81 7.34
CA GLY A 296 -18.33 -18.77 8.05
C GLY A 296 -18.07 -18.90 9.54
N ASP A 297 -18.64 -19.95 10.13
CA ASP A 297 -18.72 -20.14 11.60
C ASP A 297 -18.37 -21.55 12.08
N ASN A 298 -17.55 -22.30 11.31
CA ASN A 298 -17.27 -23.75 11.38
C ASN A 298 -18.39 -24.64 10.84
N ASN A 299 -19.64 -24.32 11.16
CA ASN A 299 -20.78 -25.18 10.83
C ASN A 299 -21.34 -24.86 9.44
N SER A 300 -21.25 -23.60 9.05
CA SER A 300 -21.69 -23.09 7.77
C SER A 300 -20.61 -22.21 7.15
N TRP A 301 -20.28 -22.51 5.91
CA TRP A 301 -19.37 -21.70 5.08
C TRP A 301 -20.13 -21.21 3.86
N THR A 302 -19.81 -20.00 3.42
CA THR A 302 -20.20 -19.55 2.09
C THR A 302 -19.50 -20.38 1.02
N HIS A 303 -19.95 -20.26 -0.23
CA HIS A 303 -19.15 -20.72 -1.36
C HIS A 303 -17.84 -19.93 -1.42
N TRP A 304 -16.84 -20.49 -2.09
CA TRP A 304 -15.56 -19.84 -2.34
C TRP A 304 -15.78 -18.64 -3.28
N VAL A 305 -15.40 -17.45 -2.82
CA VAL A 305 -15.44 -16.22 -3.60
C VAL A 305 -14.04 -15.91 -4.11
N GLN A 306 -13.88 -15.68 -5.41
CA GLN A 306 -12.59 -15.26 -5.96
C GLN A 306 -12.43 -13.73 -5.85
N ILE A 307 -11.30 -13.29 -5.31
CA ILE A 307 -10.91 -11.88 -5.24
C ILE A 307 -9.50 -11.68 -5.80
N ASN A 308 -9.29 -10.54 -6.45
CA ASN A 308 -7.99 -10.15 -7.02
C ASN A 308 -7.35 -8.99 -6.22
N THR A 309 -7.97 -8.62 -5.10
CA THR A 309 -7.66 -7.44 -4.29
C THR A 309 -7.25 -7.80 -2.88
N LEU A 310 -6.97 -9.08 -2.61
CA LEU A 310 -6.57 -9.52 -1.28
C LEU A 310 -5.29 -8.79 -0.85
N ARG A 311 -5.29 -8.31 0.39
CA ARG A 311 -4.10 -7.75 1.03
C ARG A 311 -3.83 -8.44 2.34
N VAL A 312 -2.57 -8.36 2.78
CA VAL A 312 -2.21 -8.71 4.15
C VAL A 312 -1.41 -7.59 4.79
N TRP A 313 -1.62 -7.37 6.08
CA TRP A 313 -0.75 -6.52 6.88
C TRP A 313 0.70 -7.00 6.84
N GLU A 314 1.65 -6.11 7.03
CA GLU A 314 3.02 -6.51 7.36
C GLU A 314 3.08 -7.33 8.66
N ALA A 315 4.19 -8.03 8.89
CA ALA A 315 4.33 -8.94 10.03
C ALA A 315 4.17 -8.26 11.41
N THR A 316 4.58 -6.99 11.51
CA THR A 316 4.52 -6.18 12.73
C THR A 316 3.95 -4.79 12.39
N PRO A 317 2.63 -4.71 12.16
CA PRO A 317 2.00 -3.49 11.67
C PRO A 317 1.90 -2.40 12.75
N GLY A 318 2.18 -2.72 14.00
CA GLY A 318 2.09 -1.80 15.14
C GLY A 318 0.74 -1.84 15.83
N ASP A 319 0.64 -1.20 17.00
CA ASP A 319 -0.50 -1.32 17.91
C ASP A 319 -1.84 -0.91 17.30
N GLN A 320 -1.83 0.01 16.32
CA GLN A 320 -3.02 0.53 15.65
C GLN A 320 -3.77 -0.51 14.79
N VAL A 321 -3.15 -1.65 14.45
CA VAL A 321 -3.79 -2.73 13.68
C VAL A 321 -4.09 -3.93 14.56
N ASP A 322 -5.35 -4.15 14.94
CA ASP A 322 -5.78 -5.28 15.79
C ASP A 322 -6.77 -6.23 15.07
N SER A 323 -6.96 -6.04 13.76
CA SER A 323 -8.04 -6.67 13.03
C SER A 323 -7.68 -7.04 11.60
N SER A 324 -8.08 -8.24 11.20
CA SER A 324 -8.33 -8.61 9.80
C SER A 324 -9.72 -8.11 9.40
N LEU A 325 -9.83 -7.52 8.22
CA LEU A 325 -11.04 -6.89 7.70
C LEU A 325 -11.56 -7.71 6.51
N ILE A 326 -12.80 -8.20 6.60
CA ILE A 326 -13.54 -8.74 5.45
C ILE A 326 -14.25 -7.58 4.79
N GLY A 327 -13.74 -7.19 3.62
CA GLY A 327 -14.17 -6.02 2.88
C GLY A 327 -15.27 -6.30 1.87
N ASP A 328 -15.69 -5.23 1.20
CA ASP A 328 -16.78 -5.23 0.24
C ASP A 328 -16.47 -6.07 -1.02
N ASP A 329 -15.19 -6.25 -1.36
CA ASP A 329 -14.75 -7.15 -2.43
C ASP A 329 -15.24 -8.59 -2.26
N VAL A 330 -15.33 -9.09 -1.02
CA VAL A 330 -15.96 -10.37 -0.68
C VAL A 330 -17.46 -10.19 -0.47
N LEU A 331 -17.89 -9.21 0.33
CA LEU A 331 -19.28 -9.11 0.79
C LEU A 331 -20.27 -8.89 -0.35
N LYS A 332 -19.92 -8.13 -1.39
CA LYS A 332 -20.80 -7.88 -2.55
C LYS A 332 -21.07 -9.12 -3.40
N GLN A 333 -20.25 -10.17 -3.26
CA GLN A 333 -20.40 -11.44 -3.97
C GLN A 333 -21.24 -12.44 -3.15
N LEU A 334 -21.69 -12.04 -1.96
CA LEU A 334 -22.47 -12.86 -1.05
C LEU A 334 -23.85 -12.25 -0.84
N THR A 335 -24.85 -13.12 -0.75
CA THR A 335 -26.19 -12.70 -0.35
C THR A 335 -26.32 -12.86 1.16
N TYR A 336 -26.67 -11.79 1.86
CA TYR A 336 -26.89 -11.82 3.30
C TYR A 336 -28.02 -10.91 3.72
N VAL A 337 -28.60 -11.21 4.88
CA VAL A 337 -29.63 -10.39 5.51
C VAL A 337 -29.19 -9.98 6.91
N HIS A 338 -29.54 -8.77 7.31
CA HIS A 338 -29.41 -8.35 8.70
C HIS A 338 -30.62 -8.85 9.48
N GLN A 339 -30.37 -9.68 10.49
CA GLN A 339 -31.36 -10.11 11.45
C GLN A 339 -31.24 -9.25 12.70
N GLN A 340 -32.34 -8.56 13.03
CA GLN A 340 -32.45 -7.81 14.27
C GLN A 340 -32.08 -8.72 15.45
N GLU A 341 -31.16 -8.24 16.31
CA GLU A 341 -30.59 -8.96 17.47
C GLU A 341 -29.69 -10.18 17.18
N ARG A 342 -29.69 -10.73 15.96
CA ARG A 342 -28.89 -11.92 15.59
C ARG A 342 -27.73 -11.62 14.64
N GLY A 343 -27.65 -10.41 14.11
CA GLY A 343 -26.56 -9.96 13.25
C GLY A 343 -26.73 -10.41 11.80
N LEU A 344 -25.62 -10.67 11.10
CA LEU A 344 -25.63 -11.02 9.69
C LEU A 344 -25.86 -12.52 9.49
N MET A 345 -26.84 -12.87 8.65
CA MET A 345 -27.06 -14.23 8.18
C MET A 345 -26.73 -14.34 6.69
N PHE A 346 -25.75 -15.17 6.35
CA PHE A 346 -25.38 -15.46 4.97
C PHE A 346 -26.31 -16.52 4.37
N LEU A 347 -26.89 -16.19 3.22
CA LEU A 347 -27.81 -17.06 2.51
C LEU A 347 -27.04 -17.98 1.56
N SER A 348 -27.32 -19.27 1.64
CA SER A 348 -26.96 -20.27 0.64
C SER A 348 -28.18 -20.74 -0.17
N SER A 349 -27.96 -21.59 -1.16
CA SER A 349 -28.99 -22.16 -2.05
C SER A 349 -30.17 -22.79 -1.32
N ARG A 350 -29.97 -23.30 -0.09
CA ARG A 350 -31.07 -23.82 0.74
C ARG A 350 -32.14 -22.78 1.10
N HIS A 351 -31.80 -21.50 1.06
CA HIS A 351 -32.71 -20.40 1.38
C HIS A 351 -33.32 -19.76 0.13
N GLU A 352 -32.82 -20.08 -1.08
CA GLU A 352 -33.36 -19.53 -2.34
C GLU A 352 -34.87 -19.75 -2.47
N PRO A 353 -35.43 -20.95 -2.21
CA PRO A 353 -36.88 -21.14 -2.32
C PRO A 353 -37.68 -20.22 -1.41
N LEU A 354 -37.21 -20.02 -0.17
CA LEU A 354 -37.86 -19.14 0.81
C LEU A 354 -37.74 -17.66 0.41
N LEU A 355 -36.60 -17.26 -0.16
CA LEU A 355 -36.38 -15.90 -0.64
C LEU A 355 -37.25 -15.61 -1.87
N THR A 356 -37.36 -16.54 -2.81
CA THR A 356 -38.25 -16.43 -3.97
C THR A 356 -39.70 -16.27 -3.54
N ILE A 357 -40.19 -17.13 -2.63
CA ILE A 357 -41.55 -16.99 -2.08
C ILE A 357 -41.75 -15.62 -1.42
N PHE A 358 -40.77 -15.15 -0.65
CA PHE A 358 -40.86 -13.84 -0.01
C PHE A 358 -40.94 -12.69 -1.04
N LEU A 359 -40.11 -12.71 -2.08
CA LEU A 359 -40.10 -11.70 -3.14
C LEU A 359 -41.35 -11.76 -4.01
N ASP A 360 -41.87 -12.95 -4.31
CA ASP A 360 -43.12 -13.15 -5.06
C ASP A 360 -44.31 -12.57 -4.29
N ASN A 361 -44.31 -12.68 -2.96
CA ASN A 361 -45.33 -12.08 -2.09
C ASN A 361 -45.18 -10.56 -1.89
N LEU A 362 -44.04 -9.98 -2.29
CA LEU A 362 -43.81 -8.53 -2.28
C LEU A 362 -44.10 -7.86 -3.63
N SER A 363 -44.25 -8.64 -4.70
CA SER A 363 -44.68 -8.14 -6.00
C SER A 363 -46.22 -7.95 -5.96
N PRO A 364 -46.74 -6.74 -6.25
CA PRO A 364 -48.16 -6.41 -6.09
C PRO A 364 -49.12 -7.14 -7.03
#